data_AF-A0A3M9XPA2-F1
#
_entry.id   AF-A0A3M9XPA2-F1
#
_cell.length_a   1.000
_cell.length_b   1.000
_cell.length_c   1.000
_cell.angle_alpha   90.00
_cell.angle_beta   90.00
_cell.angle_gamma   90.00
#
_symmetry.space_group_name_H-M   'P 1'
#
loop_
_entity.id
_entity.type
_entity.pdbx_description
1 polymer ?
#
loop_
_entity_poly.entity_id
_entity_poly.type
_entity_poly.pdbx_seq_one_letter_code
_entity_poly.pdbx_strand_id
1 'polypeptide(L)'
;MRTLNVSLPEELESELAAAVACGEFESENDAIRAAVAQWRTERLVERTDVEEFRRLWREGVESGSGRFGEIDEIKAEARRRHSQR
;
A
#
# COMPACT_ATOMS: atom_id res chain seq x y z
N MET A 1 -3.86 -3.66 -27.90
CA MET A 1 -4.80 -3.91 -26.79
C MET A 1 -5.46 -5.26 -27.03
N ARG A 2 -5.73 -6.06 -26.00
CA ARG A 2 -6.42 -7.35 -26.13
C ARG A 2 -7.75 -7.27 -25.37
N THR A 3 -8.82 -7.80 -25.96
CA THR A 3 -10.14 -7.83 -25.34
C THR A 3 -10.25 -9.00 -24.38
N LEU A 4 -10.87 -8.76 -23.22
CA LEU A 4 -11.18 -9.74 -22.19
C LEU A 4 -12.69 -9.76 -22.00
N ASN A 5 -13.29 -10.94 -22.04
CA ASN A 5 -14.69 -11.11 -21.66
C ASN A 5 -14.74 -11.52 -20.19
N VAL A 6 -15.45 -10.74 -19.41
CA VAL A 6 -15.65 -10.92 -17.96
C VAL A 6 -17.14 -10.86 -17.68
N SER A 7 -17.60 -11.69 -16.74
CA SER A 7 -18.97 -11.65 -16.23
C SER A 7 -18.95 -11.04 -14.84
N LEU A 8 -19.84 -10.08 -14.60
CA LEU A 8 -19.98 -9.40 -13.32
C LEU A 8 -21.33 -9.77 -12.68
N PRO A 9 -21.45 -9.69 -11.35
CA PRO A 9 -22.75 -9.65 -10.69
C PRO A 9 -23.59 -8.47 -11.18
N GLU A 10 -24.92 -8.64 -11.20
CA GLU A 10 -25.88 -7.62 -11.67
C GLU A 10 -25.75 -6.30 -10.89
N GLU A 11 -25.40 -6.39 -9.61
CA GLU A 11 -25.19 -5.24 -8.75
C GLU A 11 -24.02 -4.38 -9.25
N LEU A 12 -22.90 -5.01 -9.61
CA LEU A 12 -21.72 -4.30 -10.12
C LEU A 12 -21.95 -3.75 -11.53
N GLU A 13 -22.70 -4.46 -12.37
CA GLU A 13 -23.11 -3.94 -13.69
C GLU A 13 -23.96 -2.68 -13.54
N SER A 14 -24.89 -2.68 -12.58
CA SER A 14 -25.74 -1.53 -12.28
C SER A 14 -24.95 -0.33 -11.75
N GLU A 15 -23.93 -0.57 -10.91
CA GLU A 15 -23.03 0.48 -10.42
C GLU A 15 -22.22 1.11 -11.56
N LEU A 16 -21.67 0.30 -12.48
CA LEU A 16 -20.95 0.79 -13.65
C LEU A 16 -21.85 1.64 -14.56
N ALA A 17 -23.07 1.17 -14.83
CA ALA A 17 -24.03 1.90 -15.63
C ALA A 17 -24.41 3.25 -15.00
N ALA A 18 -24.59 3.28 -13.67
CA ALA A 18 -24.88 4.51 -12.93
C ALA A 18 -23.72 5.52 -13.00
N ALA A 19 -22.48 5.04 -12.87
CA ALA A 19 -21.28 5.87 -12.95
C ALA A 19 -21.09 6.51 -14.34
N VAL A 20 -21.47 5.78 -15.40
CA VAL A 20 -21.50 6.35 -16.75
C VAL A 20 -22.64 7.35 -16.90
N ALA A 21 -23.84 7.03 -16.40
CA ALA A 21 -25.01 7.90 -16.52
C ALA A 21 -24.85 9.25 -15.79
N CYS A 22 -24.11 9.28 -14.68
CA CYS A 22 -23.80 10.53 -13.97
C CYS A 22 -22.61 11.30 -14.56
N GLY A 23 -21.93 10.74 -15.57
CA GLY A 23 -20.78 11.35 -16.24
C GLY A 23 -19.46 11.21 -15.49
N GLU A 24 -19.36 10.31 -14.50
CA GLU A 24 -18.11 9.99 -13.81
C GLU A 24 -17.12 9.27 -14.73
N PHE A 25 -17.63 8.43 -15.64
CA PHE A 25 -16.84 7.75 -16.66
C PHE A 25 -17.45 7.88 -18.05
N GLU A 26 -16.60 7.86 -19.08
CA GLU A 26 -17.04 7.94 -20.48
C GLU A 26 -17.71 6.64 -20.97
N SER A 27 -17.37 5.50 -20.35
CA SER A 27 -17.95 4.19 -20.66
C SER A 27 -17.70 3.18 -19.53
N GLU A 28 -18.45 2.08 -19.52
CA GLU A 28 -18.24 0.98 -18.56
C GLU A 28 -16.82 0.38 -18.69
N ASN A 29 -16.30 0.29 -19.92
CA ASN A 29 -14.92 -0.16 -20.17
C ASN A 29 -13.86 0.81 -19.65
N ASP A 30 -14.20 2.09 -19.52
CA ASP A 30 -13.32 3.09 -18.91
C ASP A 30 -13.32 2.93 -17.38
N ALA A 31 -14.51 2.81 -16.79
CA ALA A 31 -14.68 2.51 -15.36
C ALA A 31 -13.98 1.21 -14.93
N ILE A 32 -14.12 0.13 -15.70
CA ILE A 32 -13.40 -1.14 -15.45
C ILE A 32 -11.89 -0.95 -15.52
N ARG A 33 -11.40 -0.16 -16.49
CA ARG A 33 -9.95 0.12 -16.60
C ARG A 33 -9.44 0.92 -15.41
N ALA A 34 -10.20 1.91 -14.94
CA ALA A 34 -9.90 2.67 -13.74
C ALA A 34 -9.84 1.75 -12.50
N ALA A 35 -10.83 0.87 -12.33
CA ALA A 35 -10.86 -0.10 -11.23
C ALA A 35 -9.64 -1.04 -11.24
N VAL A 36 -9.26 -1.58 -12.41
CA VAL A 36 -8.06 -2.42 -12.55
C VAL A 36 -6.78 -1.64 -12.24
N ALA A 37 -6.70 -0.37 -12.64
CA ALA A 37 -5.56 0.48 -12.33
C ALA A 37 -5.44 0.77 -10.82
N GLN A 38 -6.56 1.02 -10.16
CA GLN A 38 -6.61 1.18 -8.71
C GLN A 38 -6.16 -0.11 -7.99
N TRP A 39 -6.75 -1.25 -8.35
CA TRP A 39 -6.37 -2.56 -7.80
C TRP A 39 -4.88 -2.87 -7.98
N ARG A 40 -4.31 -2.51 -9.14
CA ARG A 40 -2.86 -2.65 -9.38
C ARG A 40 -2.04 -1.78 -8.42
N THR A 41 -2.51 -0.56 -8.15
CA THR A 41 -1.82 0.40 -7.28
C THR A 41 -1.85 -0.06 -5.84
N GLU A 42 -3.01 -0.49 -5.34
CA GLU A 42 -3.16 -1.09 -4.00
C GLU A 42 -2.21 -2.27 -3.81
N ARG A 43 -2.12 -3.16 -4.80
CA ARG A 43 -1.16 -4.28 -4.77
C ARG A 43 0.30 -3.87 -4.82
N LEU A 44 0.62 -2.77 -5.48
CA LEU A 44 1.98 -2.25 -5.48
C LEU A 44 2.34 -1.74 -4.09
N VAL A 45 1.43 -0.97 -3.46
CA VAL A 45 1.59 -0.46 -2.10
C VAL A 45 1.74 -1.61 -1.10
N GLU A 46 0.84 -2.60 -1.13
CA GLU A 46 0.92 -3.79 -0.26
C GLU A 46 2.25 -4.53 -0.42
N ARG A 47 2.74 -4.69 -1.65
CA ARG A 47 4.01 -5.38 -1.92
C ARG A 47 5.20 -4.57 -1.46
N THR A 48 5.21 -3.26 -1.73
CA THR A 48 6.29 -2.37 -1.30
C THR A 48 6.37 -2.30 0.22
N ASP A 49 5.24 -2.19 0.92
CA ASP A 49 5.20 -2.18 2.39
C ASP A 49 5.75 -3.49 2.97
N VAL A 50 5.38 -4.63 2.39
CA VAL A 50 5.86 -5.94 2.85
C VAL A 50 7.35 -6.15 2.54
N GLU A 51 7.83 -5.71 1.38
CA GLU A 51 9.25 -5.81 1.02
C GLU A 51 10.13 -4.90 1.87
N GLU A 52 9.69 -3.66 2.10
CA GLU A 52 10.39 -2.71 2.95
C GLU A 52 10.38 -3.18 4.41
N PHE A 53 9.25 -3.69 4.89
CA PHE A 53 9.18 -4.31 6.22
C PHE A 53 10.15 -5.50 6.35
N ARG A 54 10.23 -6.39 5.35
CA ARG A 54 11.19 -7.51 5.35
C ARG A 54 12.64 -7.02 5.32
N ARG A 55 12.92 -5.94 4.59
CA ARG A 55 14.25 -5.33 4.53
C ARG A 55 14.65 -4.77 5.89
N LEU A 56 13.80 -3.96 6.51
CA LEU A 56 14.02 -3.36 7.83
C LEU A 56 14.14 -4.43 8.94
N TRP A 57 13.30 -5.47 8.88
CA TRP A 57 13.41 -6.61 9.79
C TRP A 57 14.77 -7.29 9.69
N ARG A 58 15.22 -7.60 8.46
CA ARG A 58 16.51 -8.25 8.22
C ARG A 58 17.66 -7.38 8.70
N GLU A 59 17.62 -6.08 8.40
CA GLU A 59 18.58 -5.09 8.89
C GLU A 59 18.65 -5.11 10.43
N GLY A 60 17.50 -5.15 11.11
CA GLY A 60 17.43 -5.27 12.57
C GLY A 60 18.06 -6.55 13.10
N VAL A 61 17.74 -7.71 12.51
CA VAL A 61 18.32 -9.01 12.92
C VAL A 61 19.83 -9.06 12.67
N GLU A 62 20.29 -8.56 11.52
CA GLU A 62 21.70 -8.54 11.13
C GLU A 62 22.52 -7.52 11.95
N SER A 63 21.87 -6.50 12.54
CA SER A 63 22.53 -5.51 13.40
C SER A 63 23.02 -6.06 14.74
N GLY A 64 22.66 -7.31 15.07
CA GLY A 64 23.08 -7.99 16.30
C GLY A 64 22.19 -7.66 17.50
N SER A 65 22.67 -8.02 18.70
CA SER A 65 21.89 -7.82 19.93
C SER A 65 21.74 -6.34 20.29
N GLY A 66 20.56 -5.97 20.78
CA GLY A 66 20.31 -4.63 21.30
C GLY A 66 21.32 -4.22 22.36
N ARG A 67 21.84 -2.99 22.27
CA ARG A 67 22.85 -2.45 23.20
C ARG A 67 22.30 -2.13 24.59
N PHE A 68 21.02 -1.85 24.70
CA PHE A 68 20.38 -1.33 25.91
C PHE A 68 19.42 -2.38 26.46
N GLY A 69 19.51 -2.63 27.77
CA GLY A 69 18.68 -3.62 28.46
C GLY A 69 17.33 -3.03 28.88
N GLU A 70 17.30 -1.72 29.17
CA GLU A 70 16.11 -1.04 29.70
C GLU A 70 15.78 0.23 28.91
N ILE A 71 14.50 0.59 28.89
CA ILE A 71 14.00 1.76 28.14
C ILE A 71 14.60 3.09 28.64
N ASP A 72 14.98 3.18 29.92
CA ASP A 72 15.56 4.39 30.49
C ASP A 72 16.98 4.67 29.97
N GLU A 73 17.76 3.61 29.69
CA GLU A 73 19.08 3.73 29.06
C GLU A 73 18.96 4.27 27.63
N ILE A 74 17.96 3.80 26.89
CA ILE A 74 17.65 4.27 25.52
C ILE A 74 17.31 5.76 25.53
N LYS A 75 16.45 6.20 26.47
CA LYS A 75 16.05 7.61 26.60
C LYS A 75 17.24 8.50 26.99
N ALA A 76 18.08 8.03 27.91
CA ALA A 76 19.28 8.76 28.32
C ALA A 76 20.23 8.98 27.13
N GLU A 77 20.49 7.94 26.34
CA GLU A 77 21.31 8.03 25.14
C GLU A 77 20.73 8.98 24.08
N ALA A 78 19.42 8.89 23.83
CA ALA A 78 18.74 9.75 22.86
C ALA A 78 18.85 11.23 23.25
N ARG A 79 18.64 11.58 24.53
CA ARG A 79 18.79 12.96 25.03
C ARG A 79 20.25 13.45 24.92
N ARG A 80 21.22 12.59 25.24
CA ARG A 80 22.65 12.90 25.09
C ARG A 80 22.97 13.29 23.65
N ARG A 81 22.56 12.48 22.67
CA ARG A 81 22.77 12.77 21.23
C ARG A 81 22.06 14.04 20.78
N HIS A 82 20.84 14.26 21.26
CA HIS A 82 20.07 15.46 20.92
C HIS A 82 20.72 16.74 21.46
N SER A 83 21.30 16.70 22.66
CA SER A 83 22.00 17.86 23.25
C SER A 83 23.34 18.21 22.58
N GLN A 84 23.89 17.28 21.79
CA GLN A 84 25.17 17.46 21.06
C GLN A 84 24.95 17.91 19.61
N ARG A 85 23.70 18.13 19.21
CA ARG A 85 23.29 18.50 17.86
C ARG A 85 22.83 19.94 17.83
#